data_AF-A0A7S3B579-F1
#
_entry.id   AF-A0A7S3B579-F1
#
_cell.length_a   1.000
_cell.length_b   1.000
_cell.length_c   1.000
_cell.angle_alpha   90.00
_cell.angle_beta   90.00
_cell.angle_gamma   90.00
#
_symmetry.space_group_name_H-M   'P 1'
#
loop_
_entity.id
_entity.type
_entity.pdbx_description
1 polymer ?
#
loop_
_entity_poly.entity_id
_entity_poly.type
_entity_poly.pdbx_seq_one_letter_code
_entity_poly.pdbx_strand_id
1 'polypeptide(L)'
;PEREAVATRPVARGERLLTVPETLLMTAESAARGQSVGDSAVAAAVRRGELSEWQAVCAHAAEERRLGERSFWAPYLATLPPQDVHPLSWSAPALDGLLGARSPMRQAIAERQETVAADAEAIAAAGCGLSAEEVRWAAATLLSRSFELGADGGFGGSDPREMLSGAPG
;
A
#
# COMPACT_ATOMS: atom_id res chain seq x y z
N PRO A 1 4.34 10.28 17.84
CA PRO A 1 2.97 10.35 18.42
C PRO A 1 2.00 9.74 17.42
N GLU A 2 1.18 8.77 17.86
CA GLU A 2 0.09 8.22 17.05
C GLU A 2 -0.89 9.34 16.70
N ARG A 3 -1.36 9.36 15.45
CA ARG A 3 -2.30 10.38 14.96
C ARG A 3 -3.68 9.75 14.85
N GLU A 4 -4.60 10.22 15.66
CA GLU A 4 -5.98 9.73 15.72
C GLU A 4 -6.97 10.87 15.54
N ALA A 5 -8.15 10.54 14.99
CA ALA A 5 -9.25 11.49 14.91
C ALA A 5 -9.96 11.57 16.26
N VAL A 6 -10.01 12.77 16.85
CA VAL A 6 -10.70 13.02 18.13
C VAL A 6 -11.97 13.81 17.88
N ALA A 7 -13.09 13.32 18.39
CA ALA A 7 -14.36 14.01 18.28
C ALA A 7 -14.34 15.30 19.11
N THR A 8 -14.61 16.44 18.48
CA THR A 8 -14.74 17.75 19.15
C THR A 8 -16.17 18.06 19.60
N ARG A 9 -17.11 17.15 19.27
CA ARG A 9 -18.53 17.22 19.64
C ARG A 9 -19.12 15.81 19.74
N PRO A 10 -20.32 15.66 20.35
CA PRO A 10 -21.06 14.41 20.26
C PRO A 10 -21.32 14.00 18.80
N VAL A 11 -21.20 12.71 18.54
CA VAL A 11 -21.38 12.07 17.23
C VAL A 11 -22.41 10.95 17.40
N ALA A 12 -23.43 10.94 16.55
CA ALA A 12 -24.47 9.92 16.59
C ALA A 12 -24.06 8.65 15.81
N ARG A 13 -24.61 7.50 16.19
CA ARG A 13 -24.41 6.26 15.44
C ARG A 13 -25.00 6.41 14.03
N GLY A 14 -24.22 6.04 13.02
CA GLY A 14 -24.62 6.15 11.60
C GLY A 14 -24.45 7.55 11.00
N GLU A 15 -23.96 8.51 11.79
CA GLU A 15 -23.61 9.83 11.28
C GLU A 15 -22.39 9.75 10.36
N ARG A 16 -22.47 10.39 9.18
CA ARG A 16 -21.32 10.52 8.29
C ARG A 16 -20.31 11.49 8.90
N LEU A 17 -19.12 11.00 9.22
CA LEU A 17 -18.07 11.79 9.88
C LEU A 17 -17.32 12.68 8.91
N LEU A 18 -16.97 12.16 7.74
CA LEU A 18 -16.21 12.85 6.71
C LEU A 18 -16.51 12.26 5.33
N THR A 19 -16.15 13.02 4.30
CA THR A 19 -16.11 12.58 2.90
C THR A 19 -14.75 12.92 2.35
N VAL A 20 -14.13 11.99 1.63
CA VAL A 20 -12.85 12.20 0.93
C VAL A 20 -13.14 12.24 -0.57
N PRO A 21 -12.78 13.33 -1.28
CA PRO A 21 -12.85 13.35 -2.74
C PRO A 21 -11.96 12.28 -3.36
N GLU A 22 -12.45 11.61 -4.42
CA GLU A 22 -11.69 10.57 -5.14
C GLU A 22 -10.33 11.05 -5.64
N THR A 23 -10.22 12.34 -5.99
CA THR A 23 -8.98 12.96 -6.45
C THR A 23 -7.85 12.97 -5.41
N LEU A 24 -8.17 12.71 -4.13
CA LEU A 24 -7.18 12.57 -3.05
C LEU A 24 -6.76 11.11 -2.82
N LEU A 25 -7.42 10.15 -3.45
CA LEU A 25 -7.12 8.72 -3.27
C LEU A 25 -5.92 8.32 -4.12
N MET A 26 -5.11 7.40 -3.59
CA MET A 26 -4.05 6.72 -4.35
C MET A 26 -4.64 5.42 -4.90
N THR A 27 -4.82 5.35 -6.21
CA THR A 27 -5.43 4.21 -6.91
C THR A 27 -4.59 3.80 -8.11
N ALA A 28 -4.89 2.66 -8.74
CA ALA A 28 -4.25 2.30 -10.01
C ALA A 28 -4.59 3.31 -11.12
N GLU A 29 -5.74 3.97 -11.03
CA GLU A 29 -6.13 5.03 -11.96
C GLU A 29 -5.29 6.31 -11.77
N SER A 30 -5.05 6.74 -10.52
CA SER A 30 -4.16 7.87 -10.24
C SER A 30 -2.71 7.56 -10.63
N ALA A 31 -2.29 6.30 -10.47
CA ALA A 31 -1.00 5.80 -10.94
C ALA A 31 -0.86 5.93 -12.47
N ALA A 32 -1.86 5.47 -13.23
CA ALA A 32 -1.87 5.53 -14.70
C ALA A 32 -1.84 6.96 -15.25
N ARG A 33 -2.45 7.91 -14.52
CA ARG A 33 -2.44 9.34 -14.84
C ARG A 33 -1.09 10.01 -14.56
N GLY A 34 -0.22 9.41 -13.74
CA GLY A 34 1.02 10.05 -13.29
C GLY A 34 0.74 11.36 -12.58
N GLN A 35 -0.18 11.36 -11.61
CA GLN A 35 -0.81 12.60 -11.11
C GLN A 35 0.18 13.67 -10.61
N SER A 36 1.32 13.29 -10.04
CA SER A 36 2.39 14.23 -9.66
C SER A 36 3.40 14.51 -10.77
N VAL A 37 3.65 13.52 -11.64
CA VAL A 37 4.58 13.60 -12.77
C VAL A 37 3.94 12.93 -13.97
N GLY A 38 3.34 13.74 -14.86
CA GLY A 38 2.43 13.29 -15.90
C GLY A 38 2.95 12.22 -16.87
N ASP A 39 4.27 12.01 -16.93
CA ASP A 39 4.87 10.89 -17.69
C ASP A 39 6.00 10.21 -16.91
N SER A 40 5.63 9.54 -15.83
CA SER A 40 6.55 8.69 -15.07
C SER A 40 6.66 7.28 -15.65
N ALA A 41 7.77 6.59 -15.35
CA ALA A 41 7.96 5.21 -15.75
C ALA A 41 6.88 4.28 -15.16
N VAL A 42 6.44 4.56 -13.93
CA VAL A 42 5.32 3.86 -13.28
C VAL A 42 4.04 4.06 -14.08
N ALA A 43 3.67 5.32 -14.37
CA ALA A 43 2.46 5.62 -15.12
C ALA A 43 2.46 4.94 -16.50
N ALA A 44 3.62 4.92 -17.17
CA ALA A 44 3.79 4.25 -18.45
C ALA A 44 3.63 2.71 -18.34
N ALA A 45 4.22 2.07 -17.33
CA ALA A 45 4.07 0.63 -17.09
C ALA A 45 2.62 0.23 -16.79
N VAL A 46 1.93 1.02 -15.97
CA VAL A 46 0.50 0.79 -15.66
C VAL A 46 -0.36 0.91 -16.92
N ARG A 47 -0.15 1.94 -17.74
CA ARG A 47 -0.90 2.11 -19.01
C ARG A 47 -0.65 1.00 -20.02
N ARG A 48 0.54 0.39 -20.00
CA ARG A 48 0.87 -0.77 -20.85
C ARG A 48 0.31 -2.09 -20.31
N GLY A 49 -0.27 -2.10 -19.10
CA GLY A 49 -0.78 -3.31 -18.47
C GLY A 49 0.32 -4.27 -18.01
N GLU A 50 1.51 -3.76 -17.73
CA GLU A 50 2.67 -4.58 -17.32
C GLU A 50 2.67 -4.90 -15.82
N LEU A 51 1.80 -4.24 -15.05
CA LEU A 51 1.67 -4.39 -13.61
C LEU A 51 0.25 -4.84 -13.25
N SER A 52 0.13 -5.72 -12.26
CA SER A 52 -1.16 -5.97 -11.61
C SER A 52 -1.66 -4.71 -10.89
N GLU A 53 -2.93 -4.67 -10.51
CA GLU A 53 -3.50 -3.53 -9.78
C GLU A 53 -2.76 -3.28 -8.45
N TRP A 54 -2.48 -4.35 -7.71
CA TRP A 54 -1.68 -4.28 -6.49
C TRP A 54 -0.27 -3.70 -6.74
N GLN A 55 0.42 -4.20 -7.78
CA GLN A 55 1.75 -3.73 -8.14
C GLN A 55 1.74 -2.27 -8.61
N ALA A 56 0.70 -1.86 -9.34
CA ALA A 56 0.52 -0.48 -9.79
C ALA A 56 0.38 0.48 -8.60
N VAL A 57 -0.46 0.15 -7.61
CA VAL A 57 -0.64 0.97 -6.41
C VAL A 57 0.62 0.98 -5.54
N CYS A 58 1.31 -0.16 -5.41
CA CYS A 58 2.60 -0.22 -4.71
C CYS A 58 3.66 0.67 -5.38
N ALA A 59 3.83 0.54 -6.69
CA ALA A 59 4.77 1.34 -7.47
C ALA A 59 4.44 2.84 -7.39
N HIS A 60 3.16 3.18 -7.44
CA HIS A 60 2.70 4.57 -7.30
C HIS A 60 3.03 5.14 -5.91
N ALA A 61 2.69 4.43 -4.84
CA ALA A 61 3.02 4.88 -3.48
C ALA A 61 4.53 5.04 -3.26
N ALA A 62 5.33 4.10 -3.76
CA ALA A 62 6.78 4.18 -3.72
C ALA A 62 7.33 5.38 -4.49
N GLU A 63 6.84 5.62 -5.71
CA GLU A 63 7.22 6.77 -6.53
C GLU A 63 6.86 8.10 -5.85
N GLU A 64 5.64 8.24 -5.37
CA GLU A 64 5.17 9.46 -4.70
C GLU A 64 5.99 9.76 -3.45
N ARG A 65 6.37 8.74 -2.68
CA ARG A 65 7.31 8.91 -1.56
C ARG A 65 8.67 9.39 -2.03
N ARG A 66 9.23 8.80 -3.09
CA ARG A 66 10.54 9.17 -3.65
C ARG A 66 10.55 10.59 -4.22
N LEU A 67 9.42 11.08 -4.72
CA LEU A 67 9.27 12.45 -5.21
C LEU A 67 9.37 13.51 -4.09
N GLY A 68 9.13 13.14 -2.83
CA GLY A 68 9.19 14.04 -1.69
C GLY A 68 8.19 15.19 -1.83
N GLU A 69 8.64 16.43 -1.63
CA GLU A 69 7.80 17.63 -1.69
C GLU A 69 7.14 17.88 -3.07
N ARG A 70 7.65 17.23 -4.13
CA ARG A 70 7.04 17.32 -5.47
C ARG A 70 5.81 16.42 -5.63
N SER A 71 5.55 15.54 -4.66
CA SER A 71 4.37 14.69 -4.67
C SER A 71 3.12 15.49 -4.33
N PHE A 72 2.06 15.29 -5.09
CA PHE A 72 0.71 15.75 -4.74
C PHE A 72 0.27 15.22 -3.35
N TRP A 73 0.69 14.00 -2.99
CA TRP A 73 0.38 13.37 -1.71
C TRP A 73 1.44 13.64 -0.63
N ALA A 74 2.43 14.52 -0.86
CA ALA A 74 3.45 14.83 0.14
C ALA A 74 2.87 15.15 1.54
N PRO A 75 1.77 15.92 1.68
CA PRO A 75 1.16 16.17 2.99
C PRO A 75 0.64 14.91 3.68
N TYR A 76 0.03 13.99 2.92
CA TYR A 76 -0.47 12.72 3.45
C TYR A 76 0.68 11.78 3.83
N LEU A 77 1.66 11.62 2.94
CA LEU A 77 2.82 10.74 3.15
C LEU A 77 3.65 11.17 4.36
N ALA A 78 3.78 12.47 4.61
CA ALA A 78 4.44 13.02 5.80
C ALA A 78 3.73 12.68 7.12
N THR A 79 2.47 12.21 7.08
CA THR A 79 1.74 11.77 8.27
C THR A 79 1.90 10.29 8.60
N LEU A 80 2.41 9.50 7.64
CA LEU A 80 2.53 8.06 7.80
C LEU A 80 3.58 7.70 8.85
N PRO A 81 3.33 6.69 9.71
CA PRO A 81 4.34 6.22 10.63
C PRO A 81 5.47 5.50 9.87
N PRO A 82 6.65 5.37 10.51
CA PRO A 82 7.68 4.43 10.07
C PRO A 82 7.10 3.02 9.87
N GLN A 83 7.60 2.29 8.87
CA GLN A 83 7.17 0.91 8.54
C GLN A 83 8.19 -0.15 8.99
N ASP A 84 9.21 0.26 9.75
CA ASP A 84 10.21 -0.59 10.39
C ASP A 84 9.62 -1.54 11.45
N VAL A 85 8.42 -1.23 11.95
CA VAL A 85 7.67 -2.10 12.87
C VAL A 85 6.84 -3.17 12.16
N HIS A 86 6.59 -3.05 10.86
CA HIS A 86 5.76 -4.00 10.12
C HIS A 86 6.50 -5.33 9.89
N PRO A 87 5.86 -6.52 10.01
CA PRO A 87 6.55 -7.80 9.84
C PRO A 87 7.29 -7.99 8.49
N LEU A 88 6.93 -7.22 7.47
CA LEU A 88 7.65 -7.22 6.19
C LEU A 88 9.07 -6.65 6.26
N SER A 89 9.37 -5.81 7.25
CA SER A 89 10.71 -5.26 7.47
C SER A 89 11.53 -6.06 8.49
N TRP A 90 10.95 -7.09 9.12
CA TRP A 90 11.66 -7.92 10.09
C TRP A 90 12.68 -8.84 9.43
N SER A 91 13.85 -8.95 10.05
CA SER A 91 14.88 -9.90 9.67
C SER A 91 14.54 -11.32 10.12
N ALA A 92 15.15 -12.34 9.50
CA ALA A 92 14.98 -13.73 9.93
C ALA A 92 15.30 -13.94 11.44
N PRO A 93 16.38 -13.35 12.01
CA PRO A 93 16.63 -13.42 13.45
C PRO A 93 15.52 -12.76 14.29
N ALA A 94 14.95 -11.64 13.85
CA ALA A 94 13.83 -11.01 14.55
C ALA A 94 12.58 -11.87 14.51
N LEU A 95 12.30 -12.52 13.37
CA LEU A 95 11.21 -13.49 13.24
C LEU A 95 11.40 -14.67 14.21
N ASP A 96 12.59 -15.27 14.27
CA ASP A 96 12.86 -16.40 15.16
C ASP A 96 12.80 -16.03 16.65
N GLY A 97 13.21 -14.81 16.99
CA GLY A 97 13.20 -14.30 18.36
C GLY A 97 11.81 -13.89 18.87
N LEU A 98 10.97 -13.34 17.99
CA LEU A 98 9.61 -12.88 18.32
C LEU A 98 8.56 -13.99 18.14
N LEU A 99 8.78 -14.86 17.16
CA LEU A 99 7.90 -15.96 16.82
C LEU A 99 8.70 -17.26 16.97
N GLY A 100 8.32 -18.10 17.92
CA GLY A 100 8.97 -19.40 18.08
C GLY A 100 8.98 -20.19 16.76
N ALA A 101 10.01 -21.00 16.54
CA ALA A 101 10.29 -21.67 15.25
C ALA A 101 9.13 -22.50 14.67
N ARG A 102 8.14 -22.90 15.48
CA ARG A 102 6.95 -23.67 15.05
C ARG A 102 5.69 -22.81 14.84
N SER A 103 5.80 -21.49 14.97
CA SER A 103 4.67 -20.57 14.79
C SER A 103 4.22 -20.56 13.33
N PRO A 104 2.95 -20.88 13.01
CA PRO A 104 2.43 -20.74 11.65
C PRO A 104 2.53 -19.30 11.12
N MET A 105 2.48 -18.31 12.03
CA MET A 105 2.65 -16.90 11.68
C MET A 105 4.02 -16.61 11.07
N ARG A 106 5.06 -17.34 11.49
CA ARG A 106 6.41 -17.19 10.93
C ARG A 106 6.43 -17.57 9.45
N GLN A 107 5.81 -18.70 9.12
CA GLN A 107 5.69 -19.16 7.74
C GLN A 107 4.88 -18.16 6.90
N ALA A 108 3.73 -17.71 7.40
CA ALA A 108 2.89 -16.74 6.70
C ALA A 108 3.62 -15.41 6.43
N ILE A 109 4.44 -14.92 7.37
CA ILE A 109 5.24 -13.71 7.16
C ILE A 109 6.34 -13.96 6.12
N ALA A 110 7.03 -15.10 6.17
CA ALA A 110 8.07 -15.45 5.21
C ALA A 110 7.51 -15.56 3.77
N GLU A 111 6.41 -16.27 3.59
CA GLU A 111 5.70 -16.37 2.29
C GLU A 111 5.26 -15.00 1.78
N ARG A 112 4.80 -14.13 2.68
CA ARG A 112 4.46 -12.76 2.31
C ARG A 112 5.69 -11.94 1.91
N GLN A 113 6.81 -12.07 2.62
CA GLN A 113 8.05 -11.40 2.27
C GLN A 113 8.55 -11.85 0.89
N GLU A 114 8.43 -13.14 0.57
CA GLU A 114 8.75 -13.70 -0.76
C GLU A 114 7.83 -13.14 -1.84
N THR A 115 6.52 -13.04 -1.59
CA THR A 115 5.57 -12.45 -2.54
C THR A 115 5.91 -10.98 -2.83
N VAL A 116 6.21 -10.19 -1.79
CA VAL A 116 6.60 -8.78 -1.97
C VAL A 116 7.94 -8.64 -2.68
N ALA A 117 8.86 -9.58 -2.50
CA ALA A 117 10.10 -9.61 -3.26
C ALA A 117 9.85 -9.88 -4.76
N ALA A 118 8.97 -10.84 -5.08
CA ALA A 118 8.56 -11.11 -6.46
C ALA A 118 7.83 -9.91 -7.09
N ASP A 119 6.96 -9.23 -6.35
CA ASP A 119 6.33 -7.98 -6.79
C ASP A 119 7.37 -6.90 -7.10
N ALA A 120 8.40 -6.77 -6.27
CA ALA A 120 9.48 -5.82 -6.51
C ALA A 120 10.30 -6.15 -7.77
N GLU A 121 10.57 -7.43 -8.02
CA GLU A 121 11.22 -7.89 -9.24
C GLU A 121 10.36 -7.60 -10.49
N ALA A 122 9.05 -7.83 -10.43
CA ALA A 122 8.12 -7.51 -11.52
C ALA A 122 8.07 -6.01 -11.79
N ILE A 123 7.97 -5.18 -10.75
CA ILE A 123 8.00 -3.71 -10.86
C ILE A 123 9.32 -3.22 -11.44
N ALA A 124 10.45 -3.82 -11.05
CA ALA A 124 11.75 -3.50 -11.61
C ALA A 124 11.85 -3.91 -13.09
N ALA A 125 11.35 -5.08 -13.46
CA ALA A 125 11.32 -5.58 -14.84
C ALA A 125 10.46 -4.71 -15.77
N ALA A 126 9.40 -4.08 -15.24
CA ALA A 126 8.59 -3.10 -15.96
C ALA A 126 9.29 -1.74 -16.17
N GLY A 127 10.53 -1.58 -15.67
CA GLY A 127 11.34 -0.38 -15.89
C GLY A 127 10.98 0.79 -14.96
N CYS A 128 10.26 0.56 -13.87
CA CYS A 128 9.82 1.62 -12.95
C CYS A 128 10.96 2.28 -12.17
N GLY A 129 12.15 1.66 -12.12
CA GLY A 129 13.33 2.23 -11.45
C GLY A 129 13.19 2.35 -9.92
N LEU A 130 12.32 1.53 -9.32
CA LEU A 130 12.10 1.46 -7.88
C LEU A 130 12.92 0.32 -7.27
N SER A 131 13.48 0.56 -6.09
CA SER A 131 14.19 -0.46 -5.33
C SER A 131 13.24 -1.41 -4.59
N ALA A 132 13.72 -2.60 -4.25
CA ALA A 132 12.96 -3.56 -3.46
C ALA A 132 12.58 -3.03 -2.06
N GLU A 133 13.39 -2.14 -1.49
CA GLU A 133 13.09 -1.49 -0.21
C GLU A 133 11.91 -0.51 -0.33
N GLU A 134 11.87 0.26 -1.41
CA GLU A 134 10.76 1.20 -1.68
C GLU A 134 9.45 0.47 -1.91
N VAL A 135 9.47 -0.62 -2.68
CA VAL A 135 8.28 -1.47 -2.92
C VAL A 135 7.82 -2.12 -1.62
N ARG A 136 8.75 -2.64 -0.81
CA ARG A 136 8.42 -3.24 0.49
C ARG A 136 7.78 -2.23 1.45
N TRP A 137 8.28 -1.00 1.48
CA TRP A 137 7.67 0.06 2.26
C TRP A 137 6.24 0.36 1.78
N ALA A 138 6.02 0.41 0.46
CA ALA A 138 4.70 0.65 -0.10
C ALA A 138 3.73 -0.48 0.25
N ALA A 139 4.15 -1.74 0.08
CA ALA A 139 3.37 -2.91 0.45
C ALA A 139 2.98 -2.91 1.94
N ALA A 140 3.91 -2.63 2.85
CA ALA A 140 3.64 -2.52 4.29
C ALA A 140 2.62 -1.41 4.61
N THR A 141 2.76 -0.27 3.92
CA THR A 141 1.85 0.87 4.07
C THR A 141 0.44 0.50 3.62
N LEU A 142 0.31 -0.14 2.46
CA LEU A 142 -0.97 -0.51 1.87
C LEU A 142 -1.67 -1.62 2.65
N LEU A 143 -0.97 -2.68 3.04
CA LEU A 143 -1.57 -3.79 3.81
C LEU A 143 -2.23 -3.35 5.13
N SER A 144 -1.83 -2.21 5.67
CA SER A 144 -2.38 -1.66 6.91
C SER A 144 -3.37 -0.50 6.69
N ARG A 145 -3.58 -0.03 5.45
CA ARG A 145 -4.31 1.23 5.15
C ARG A 145 -5.18 1.21 3.89
N SER A 146 -5.07 0.21 3.03
CA SER A 146 -5.88 0.12 1.82
C SER A 146 -7.30 -0.35 2.15
N PHE A 147 -8.28 0.22 1.44
CA PHE A 147 -9.67 -0.20 1.49
C PHE A 147 -10.15 -0.46 0.06
N GLU A 148 -11.04 -1.43 -0.11
CA GLU A 148 -11.75 -1.61 -1.36
C GLU A 148 -12.90 -0.59 -1.45
N LEU A 149 -13.01 0.06 -2.60
CA LEU A 149 -14.10 0.98 -2.89
C LEU A 149 -15.24 0.18 -3.53
N GLY A 150 -16.41 0.15 -2.88
CA GLY A 150 -17.61 -0.41 -3.50
C GLY A 150 -18.08 0.43 -4.69
N ALA A 151 -18.82 -0.17 -5.62
CA ALA A 151 -19.38 0.49 -6.81
C ALA A 151 -20.23 1.75 -6.50
N ASP A 152 -20.69 1.87 -5.25
CA ASP A 152 -21.57 2.94 -4.78
C ASP A 152 -20.78 4.05 -4.05
N GLY A 153 -19.44 3.98 -4.00
CA GLY A 153 -18.59 4.87 -3.21
C GLY A 153 -18.68 4.64 -1.69
N GLY A 154 -19.30 3.55 -1.26
CA GLY A 154 -19.38 3.11 0.13
C GLY A 154 -18.19 2.23 0.52
N PHE A 155 -17.74 2.35 1.77
CA PHE A 155 -16.79 1.41 2.37
C PHE A 155 -17.51 0.07 2.62
N GLY A 156 -17.29 -0.90 1.74
CA GLY A 156 -17.59 -2.30 2.04
C GLY A 156 -16.48 -2.83 2.93
N GLY A 157 -16.82 -3.27 4.15
CA GLY A 157 -15.88 -4.09 4.91
C GLY A 157 -15.79 -5.44 4.22
N SER A 158 -14.80 -5.64 3.35
CA SER A 158 -14.45 -6.98 2.89
C SER A 158 -13.83 -7.76 4.05
N ASP A 159 -14.14 -9.05 4.13
CA ASP A 159 -13.45 -9.98 5.01
C ASP A 159 -11.95 -9.87 4.67
N PRO A 160 -11.04 -9.68 5.65
CA PRO A 160 -9.59 -9.70 5.39
C PRO A 160 -9.11 -10.95 4.64
N ARG A 161 -9.92 -12.02 4.57
CA ARG A 161 -9.68 -13.20 3.73
C ARG A 161 -9.90 -12.98 2.24
N GLU A 162 -10.81 -12.09 1.84
CA GLU A 162 -11.03 -11.71 0.43
C GLU A 162 -9.90 -10.81 -0.09
N MET A 163 -9.31 -9.98 0.78
CA MET A 163 -8.09 -9.21 0.48
C MET A 163 -6.84 -10.10 0.24
N LEU A 164 -6.94 -11.41 0.50
CA LEU A 164 -5.82 -12.37 0.44
C LEU A 164 -6.02 -13.53 -0.54
N SER A 165 -7.21 -13.69 -1.13
CA SER A 165 -7.49 -14.80 -2.04
C SER A 165 -7.25 -14.50 -3.53
N GLY A 166 -6.45 -13.48 -3.85
CA GLY A 166 -5.98 -13.21 -5.20
C GLY A 166 -4.94 -14.22 -5.69
N ALA A 167 -5.23 -15.52 -5.59
CA ALA A 167 -4.56 -16.56 -6.37
C ALA A 167 -5.43 -16.82 -7.60
N PRO A 168 -4.88 -16.82 -8.83
CA PRO A 168 -5.67 -17.13 -10.01
C PRO A 168 -6.18 -18.59 -9.93
N GLY A 169 -7.48 -18.75 -10.16
CA GLY A 169 -8.05 -20.01 -10.64
C GLY A 169 -7.78 -20.21 -12.12
#